data_AF-A0A3S3RP03-F1
#
_entry.id   AF-A0A3S3RP03-F1
#
_cell.length_a   1.000
_cell.length_b   1.000
_cell.length_c   1.000
_cell.angle_alpha   90.00
_cell.angle_beta   90.00
_cell.angle_gamma   90.00
#
_symmetry.space_group_name_H-M   'P 1'
#
loop_
_entity.id
_entity.type
_entity.pdbx_description
1 polymer ?
#
loop_
_entity_poly.entity_id
_entity_poly.type
_entity_poly.pdbx_seq_one_letter_code
_entity_poly.pdbx_strand_id
1 'polypeptide(L)'
;LQEKAAEQLVEIGRGHEALKGLAVERKDKNQALSDLEARTGELHQREEQLHQLSEKLAHMERMLEKRALELEKLEHMYDDASFASSNRQIELVARESELDKLANDIAVLRAQRKEADRRNQEMTAESKAAREALKSEKKRTGELDKKVERLLATLADREEKLDRREKELARLRERAKGETTAPAPVALTAGVSGNDIDKAIARLDGERERLEARLTALARENKRLKTDLAAHETSRSGARSDARGASAALRDQMNELAAEVVSLTMKLDGPDSPIAKALASPPREGRPANGEGVTSLADRVRALQKAHSPNGK
;
A
#
# COMPACT_ATOMS: atom_id res chain seq x y z
N LEU A 1 -119.49 75.91 49.27
CA LEU A 1 -119.36 74.47 49.57
C LEU A 1 -119.24 73.62 48.31
N GLN A 2 -120.05 73.86 47.27
CA GLN A 2 -119.98 73.10 46.01
C GLN A 2 -118.69 73.35 45.19
N GLU A 3 -118.18 74.57 45.15
CA GLU A 3 -116.95 74.92 44.40
C GLU A 3 -115.70 74.20 44.94
N LYS A 4 -115.53 74.17 46.27
CA LYS A 4 -114.46 73.40 46.94
C LYS A 4 -114.56 71.89 46.69
N ALA A 5 -115.77 71.35 46.57
CA ALA A 5 -115.98 69.93 46.25
C ALA A 5 -115.61 69.62 44.79
N ALA A 6 -115.88 70.54 43.85
CA ALA A 6 -115.48 70.41 42.46
C ALA A 6 -113.95 70.52 42.28
N GLU A 7 -113.28 71.44 42.99
CA GLU A 7 -111.81 71.53 43.03
C GLU A 7 -111.17 70.25 43.55
N GLN A 8 -111.68 69.68 44.65
CA GLN A 8 -111.22 68.41 45.20
C GLN A 8 -111.40 67.24 44.22
N LEU A 9 -112.51 67.19 43.47
CA LEU A 9 -112.72 66.16 42.45
C LEU A 9 -111.72 66.29 41.28
N VAL A 10 -111.38 67.51 40.88
CA VAL A 10 -110.35 67.75 39.85
C VAL A 10 -108.96 67.37 40.35
N GLU A 11 -108.61 67.67 41.60
CA GLU A 11 -107.35 67.24 42.22
C GLU A 11 -107.25 65.72 42.37
N ILE A 12 -108.33 65.06 42.78
CA ILE A 12 -108.44 63.59 42.81
C ILE A 12 -108.29 63.02 41.39
N GLY A 13 -108.91 63.65 40.39
CA GLY A 13 -108.76 63.27 38.97
C GLY A 13 -107.31 63.38 38.48
N ARG A 14 -106.64 64.51 38.75
CA ARG A 14 -105.22 64.71 38.45
C ARG A 14 -104.32 63.71 39.19
N GLY A 15 -104.64 63.41 40.44
CA GLY A 15 -103.97 62.38 41.23
C GLY A 15 -104.15 60.98 40.61
N HIS A 16 -105.34 60.64 40.16
CA HIS A 16 -105.60 59.38 39.44
C HIS A 16 -104.86 59.29 38.11
N GLU A 17 -104.77 60.37 37.34
CA GLU A 17 -103.99 60.43 36.10
C GLU A 17 -102.49 60.29 36.37
N ALA A 18 -101.97 60.96 37.41
CA ALA A 18 -100.58 60.81 37.85
C ALA A 18 -100.29 59.36 38.30
N LEU A 19 -101.21 58.74 39.05
CA LEU A 19 -101.10 57.33 39.47
C LEU A 19 -101.11 56.38 38.27
N LYS A 20 -101.94 56.64 37.25
CA LYS A 20 -101.94 55.87 35.99
C LYS A 20 -100.61 56.03 35.25
N GLY A 21 -100.06 57.24 35.17
CA GLY A 21 -98.75 57.51 34.58
C GLY A 21 -97.63 56.73 35.29
N LEU A 22 -97.58 56.82 36.63
CA LEU A 22 -96.62 56.07 37.44
C LEU A 22 -96.80 54.55 37.31
N ALA A 23 -98.03 54.06 37.14
CA ALA A 23 -98.29 52.64 36.93
C ALA A 23 -97.75 52.14 35.58
N VAL A 24 -97.88 52.94 34.52
CA VAL A 24 -97.28 52.65 33.20
C VAL A 24 -95.76 52.68 33.30
N GLU A 25 -95.18 53.72 33.90
CA GLU A 25 -93.73 53.83 34.08
C GLU A 25 -93.16 52.67 34.90
N ARG A 26 -93.86 52.23 35.95
CA ARG A 26 -93.48 51.04 36.74
C ARG A 26 -93.54 49.77 35.90
N LYS A 27 -94.54 49.63 35.03
CA LYS A 27 -94.64 48.49 34.12
C LYS A 27 -93.48 48.47 33.13
N ASP A 28 -93.17 49.61 32.52
CA ASP A 28 -92.06 49.74 31.56
C ASP A 28 -90.71 49.47 32.24
N LYS A 29 -90.50 50.00 33.45
CA LYS A 29 -89.31 49.70 34.27
C LYS A 29 -89.21 48.22 34.65
N ASN A 30 -90.31 47.58 35.01
CA ASN A 30 -90.32 46.14 35.29
C ASN A 30 -90.00 45.30 34.05
N GLN A 31 -90.50 45.70 32.88
CA GLN A 31 -90.14 45.06 31.61
C GLN A 31 -88.65 45.23 31.31
N ALA A 32 -88.11 46.44 31.44
CA ALA A 32 -86.69 46.70 31.26
C ALA A 32 -85.80 45.91 32.25
N LEU A 33 -86.24 45.75 33.51
CA LEU A 33 -85.55 44.91 34.50
C LEU A 33 -85.56 43.44 34.08
N SER A 34 -86.71 42.90 33.63
CA SER A 34 -86.81 41.52 33.16
C SER A 34 -85.91 41.27 31.94
N ASP A 35 -85.83 42.22 31.01
CA ASP A 35 -84.95 42.11 29.84
C ASP A 35 -83.47 42.17 30.25
N LEU A 36 -83.14 43.01 31.23
CA LEU A 36 -81.79 43.09 31.78
C LEU A 36 -81.41 41.79 32.50
N GLU A 37 -82.31 41.22 33.30
CA GLU A 37 -82.13 39.92 33.98
C GLU A 37 -81.96 38.76 32.98
N ALA A 38 -82.69 38.77 31.87
CA ALA A 38 -82.50 37.79 30.80
C ALA A 38 -81.11 37.93 30.16
N ARG A 39 -80.68 39.16 29.87
CA ARG A 39 -79.34 39.43 29.30
C ARG A 39 -78.22 39.08 30.26
N THR A 40 -78.36 39.35 31.56
CA THR A 40 -77.35 38.94 32.55
C THR A 40 -77.24 37.42 32.61
N GLY A 41 -78.37 36.69 32.56
CA GLY A 41 -78.38 35.23 32.47
C GLY A 41 -77.65 34.69 31.23
N GLU A 42 -77.90 35.27 30.05
CA GLU A 42 -77.17 34.91 28.82
C GLU A 42 -75.66 35.19 28.92
N LEU A 43 -75.27 36.31 29.53
CA LEU A 43 -73.87 36.66 29.75
C LEU A 43 -73.18 35.65 30.67
N HIS A 44 -73.83 35.24 31.76
CA HIS A 44 -73.29 34.22 32.67
C HIS A 44 -73.08 32.88 31.95
N GLN A 45 -74.03 32.45 31.11
CA GLN A 45 -73.86 31.22 30.32
C GLN A 45 -72.69 31.32 29.33
N ARG A 46 -72.50 32.48 28.68
CA ARG A 46 -71.35 32.71 27.80
C ARG A 46 -70.04 32.72 28.59
N GLU A 47 -70.01 33.33 29.77
CA GLU A 47 -68.85 33.33 30.66
C GLU A 47 -68.48 31.90 31.09
N GLU A 48 -69.46 31.07 31.46
CA GLU A 48 -69.24 29.65 31.78
C GLU A 48 -68.68 28.87 30.58
N GLN A 49 -69.21 29.10 29.37
CA GLN A 49 -68.71 28.47 28.15
C GLN A 49 -67.28 28.90 27.82
N LEU A 50 -66.96 30.19 27.98
CA LEU A 50 -65.60 30.72 27.80
C LEU A 50 -64.63 30.11 28.83
N HIS A 51 -65.06 29.96 30.08
CA HIS A 51 -64.27 29.27 31.10
C HIS A 51 -64.01 27.80 30.73
N GLN A 52 -65.02 27.05 30.33
CA GLN A 52 -64.84 25.65 29.91
C GLN A 52 -63.93 25.51 28.68
N LEU A 53 -64.03 26.41 27.71
CA LEU A 53 -63.14 26.43 26.55
C LEU A 53 -61.71 26.80 26.93
N SER A 54 -61.53 27.78 27.82
CA SER A 54 -60.21 28.19 28.33
C SER A 54 -59.52 27.05 29.07
N GLU A 55 -60.25 26.30 29.91
CA GLU A 55 -59.72 25.12 30.60
C GLU A 55 -59.30 24.00 29.62
N LYS A 56 -60.11 23.73 28.60
CA LYS A 56 -59.77 22.76 27.55
C LYS A 56 -58.54 23.18 26.77
N LEU A 57 -58.43 24.47 26.43
CA LEU A 57 -57.29 25.02 25.72
C LEU A 57 -56.01 24.90 26.55
N ALA A 58 -56.07 25.30 27.84
CA ALA A 58 -54.95 25.14 28.77
C ALA A 58 -54.54 23.67 28.97
N HIS A 59 -55.50 22.74 28.96
CA HIS A 59 -55.21 21.30 29.00
C HIS A 59 -54.47 20.83 27.73
N MET A 60 -54.94 21.26 26.55
CA MET A 60 -54.30 20.93 25.27
C MET A 60 -52.90 21.51 25.16
N GLU A 61 -52.68 22.75 25.59
CA GLU A 61 -51.35 23.37 25.64
C GLU A 61 -50.37 22.55 26.48
N ARG A 62 -50.77 22.14 27.69
CA ARG A 62 -49.94 21.26 28.54
C ARG A 62 -49.64 19.92 27.88
N MET A 63 -50.58 19.36 27.12
CA MET A 63 -50.37 18.10 26.40
C MET A 63 -49.42 18.27 25.20
N LEU A 64 -49.51 19.39 24.50
CA LEU A 64 -48.57 19.73 23.41
C LEU A 64 -47.17 19.96 23.96
N GLU A 65 -47.02 20.65 25.09
CA GLU A 65 -45.73 20.87 25.74
C GLU A 65 -45.07 19.56 26.18
N LYS A 66 -45.85 18.63 26.76
CA LYS A 66 -45.35 17.28 27.07
C LYS A 66 -44.87 16.53 25.82
N ARG A 67 -45.63 16.59 24.72
CA ARG A 67 -45.24 15.96 23.46
C ARG A 67 -44.00 16.61 22.85
N ALA A 68 -43.85 17.93 22.97
CA ALA A 68 -42.66 18.63 22.52
C ALA A 68 -41.41 18.14 23.27
N LEU A 69 -41.49 17.99 24.59
CA LEU A 69 -40.40 17.44 25.41
C LEU A 69 -40.09 15.97 25.09
N GLU A 70 -41.10 15.17 24.75
CA GLU A 70 -40.89 13.78 24.32
C GLU A 70 -40.20 13.71 22.94
N LEU A 71 -40.58 14.58 22.01
CA LEU A 71 -39.93 14.69 20.70
C LEU A 71 -38.47 15.11 20.84
N GLU A 72 -38.17 16.13 21.64
CA GLU A 72 -36.79 16.57 21.90
C GLU A 72 -35.93 15.44 22.49
N LYS A 73 -36.47 14.67 23.43
CA LYS A 73 -35.78 13.48 23.96
C LYS A 73 -35.54 12.41 22.89
N LEU A 74 -36.53 12.18 22.03
CA LEU A 74 -36.40 11.20 20.96
C LEU A 74 -35.38 11.64 19.90
N GLU A 75 -35.32 12.94 19.59
CA GLU A 75 -34.31 13.55 18.73
C GLU A 75 -32.91 13.33 19.32
N HIS A 76 -32.68 13.63 20.59
CA HIS A 76 -31.39 13.37 21.24
C HIS A 76 -31.00 11.88 21.21
N MET A 77 -31.93 10.98 21.49
CA MET A 77 -31.66 9.54 21.41
C MET A 77 -31.33 9.09 19.98
N TYR A 78 -31.99 9.66 18.97
CA TYR A 78 -31.71 9.38 17.57
C TYR A 78 -30.33 9.91 17.16
N ASP A 79 -29.99 11.13 17.56
CA ASP A 79 -28.68 11.71 17.31
C ASP A 79 -27.57 10.88 17.96
N ASP A 80 -27.72 10.50 19.23
CA ASP A 80 -26.76 9.63 19.93
C ASP A 80 -26.60 8.28 19.23
N ALA A 81 -27.70 7.65 18.80
CA ALA A 81 -27.65 6.39 18.07
C ALA A 81 -27.01 6.56 16.69
N SER A 82 -27.27 7.67 16.00
CA SER A 82 -26.69 8.02 14.71
C SER A 82 -25.17 8.23 14.83
N PHE A 83 -24.72 8.96 15.85
CA PHE A 83 -23.31 9.15 16.15
C PHE A 83 -22.62 7.83 16.51
N ALA A 84 -23.25 6.99 17.34
CA ALA A 84 -22.71 5.68 17.69
C ALA A 84 -22.59 4.76 16.46
N SER A 85 -23.58 4.78 15.56
CA SER A 85 -23.55 4.04 14.29
C SER A 85 -22.44 4.53 13.37
N SER A 86 -22.31 5.85 13.20
CA SER A 86 -21.25 6.47 12.40
C SER A 86 -19.86 6.12 12.95
N ASN A 87 -19.67 6.22 14.27
CA ASN A 87 -18.42 5.83 14.91
C ASN A 87 -18.09 4.34 14.68
N ARG A 88 -19.09 3.46 14.82
CA ARG A 88 -18.91 2.03 14.54
C ARG A 88 -18.59 1.76 13.07
N GLN A 89 -19.15 2.54 12.14
CA GLN A 89 -18.81 2.45 10.72
C GLN A 89 -17.36 2.87 10.45
N ILE A 90 -16.88 3.94 11.08
CA ILE A 90 -15.48 4.37 10.99
C ILE A 90 -14.55 3.26 11.52
N GLU A 91 -14.88 2.66 12.66
CA GLU A 91 -14.10 1.55 13.22
C GLU A 91 -14.09 0.33 12.30
N LEU A 92 -15.22 -0.03 11.70
CA LEU A 92 -15.29 -1.14 10.73
C LEU A 92 -14.40 -0.89 9.52
N VAL A 93 -14.45 0.29 8.93
CA VAL A 93 -13.59 0.66 7.80
C VAL A 93 -12.10 0.64 8.19
N ALA A 94 -11.77 1.08 9.41
CA ALA A 94 -10.41 0.98 9.92
C ALA A 94 -9.95 -0.48 10.07
N ARG A 95 -10.82 -1.36 10.61
CA ARG A 95 -10.53 -2.81 10.73
C ARG A 95 -10.43 -3.51 9.38
N GLU A 96 -11.25 -3.14 8.40
CA GLU A 96 -11.14 -3.63 7.02
C GLU A 96 -9.81 -3.25 6.40
N SER A 97 -9.35 -2.01 6.58
CA SER A 97 -8.01 -1.58 6.13
C SER A 97 -6.87 -2.34 6.80
N GLU A 98 -6.99 -2.67 8.09
CA GLU A 98 -6.03 -3.52 8.80
C GLU A 98 -6.01 -4.95 8.24
N LEU A 99 -7.18 -5.54 7.98
CA LEU A 99 -7.29 -6.87 7.38
C LEU A 99 -6.67 -6.91 5.97
N ASP A 100 -6.90 -5.89 5.15
CA ASP A 100 -6.30 -5.79 3.82
C ASP A 100 -4.77 -5.70 3.88
N LYS A 101 -4.21 -4.95 4.84
CA LYS A 101 -2.76 -4.90 5.08
C LYS A 101 -2.23 -6.29 5.47
N LEU A 102 -2.86 -6.95 6.43
CA LEU A 102 -2.47 -8.30 6.85
C LEU A 102 -2.59 -9.33 5.71
N ALA A 103 -3.63 -9.22 4.88
CA ALA A 103 -3.80 -10.10 3.72
C ALA A 103 -2.66 -9.91 2.70
N ASN A 104 -2.26 -8.66 2.44
CA ASN A 104 -1.12 -8.34 1.58
C ASN A 104 0.20 -8.86 2.18
N ASP A 105 0.43 -8.67 3.48
CA ASP A 105 1.63 -9.19 4.16
C ASP A 105 1.70 -10.71 4.09
N ILE A 106 0.57 -11.41 4.30
CA ILE A 106 0.48 -12.87 4.15
C ILE A 106 0.81 -13.28 2.70
N ALA A 107 0.33 -12.56 1.69
CA ALA A 107 0.62 -12.85 0.30
C ALA A 107 2.12 -12.68 -0.01
N VAL A 108 2.75 -11.62 0.48
CA VAL A 108 4.19 -11.38 0.36
C VAL A 108 4.99 -12.48 1.07
N LEU A 109 4.65 -12.83 2.31
CA LEU A 109 5.32 -13.89 3.06
C LEU A 109 5.18 -15.26 2.37
N ARG A 110 4.01 -15.56 1.79
CA ARG A 110 3.81 -16.78 1.00
C ARG A 110 4.70 -16.80 -0.26
N ALA A 111 4.82 -15.68 -0.96
CA ALA A 111 5.68 -15.56 -2.12
C ALA A 111 7.16 -15.71 -1.74
N GLN A 112 7.58 -15.07 -0.64
CA GLN A 112 8.94 -15.20 -0.09
C GLN A 112 9.25 -16.63 0.32
N ARG A 113 8.32 -17.33 0.99
CA ARG A 113 8.47 -18.74 1.35
C ARG A 113 8.66 -19.61 0.11
N LYS A 114 7.82 -19.42 -0.92
CA LYS A 114 7.93 -20.18 -2.18
C LYS A 114 9.26 -19.96 -2.89
N GLU A 115 9.74 -18.72 -2.92
CA GLU A 115 11.04 -18.39 -3.51
C GLU A 115 12.21 -18.95 -2.68
N ALA A 116 12.12 -18.92 -1.35
CA ALA A 116 13.11 -19.55 -0.47
C ALA A 116 13.14 -21.08 -0.66
N ASP A 117 11.98 -21.73 -0.76
CA ASP A 117 11.88 -23.16 -1.04
C ASP A 117 12.49 -23.51 -2.40
N ARG A 118 12.24 -22.70 -3.44
CA ARG A 118 12.85 -22.85 -4.77
C ARG A 118 14.38 -22.75 -4.71
N ARG A 119 14.90 -21.72 -4.04
CA ARG A 119 16.36 -21.55 -3.86
C ARG A 119 16.99 -22.71 -3.09
N ASN A 120 16.32 -23.19 -2.05
CA ASN A 120 16.79 -24.37 -1.31
C ASN A 120 16.84 -25.61 -2.23
N GLN A 121 15.83 -25.83 -3.06
CA GLN A 121 15.85 -26.93 -4.03
C GLN A 121 16.99 -26.79 -5.03
N GLU A 122 17.20 -25.61 -5.61
CA GLU A 122 18.32 -25.31 -6.51
C GLU A 122 19.67 -25.58 -5.85
N MET A 123 19.90 -25.04 -4.65
CA MET A 123 21.12 -25.27 -3.87
C MET A 123 21.35 -26.76 -3.54
N THR A 124 20.29 -27.50 -3.20
CA THR A 124 20.42 -28.94 -2.94
C THR A 124 20.76 -29.74 -4.20
N ALA A 125 20.21 -29.35 -5.35
CA ALA A 125 20.51 -29.96 -6.64
C ALA A 125 21.96 -29.66 -7.06
N GLU A 126 22.40 -28.41 -6.94
CA GLU A 126 23.78 -28.00 -7.18
C GLU A 126 24.77 -28.72 -6.27
N SER A 127 24.46 -28.84 -4.97
CA SER A 127 25.30 -29.58 -4.02
C SER A 127 25.44 -31.05 -4.41
N LYS A 128 24.36 -31.70 -4.86
CA LYS A 128 24.40 -33.08 -5.36
C LYS A 128 25.24 -33.18 -6.63
N ALA A 129 25.05 -32.29 -7.59
CA ALA A 129 25.82 -32.26 -8.83
C ALA A 129 27.32 -32.07 -8.56
N ALA A 130 27.68 -31.13 -7.67
CA ALA A 130 29.05 -30.88 -7.26
C ALA A 130 29.68 -32.10 -6.57
N ARG A 131 28.93 -32.83 -5.73
CA ARG A 131 29.41 -34.07 -5.08
C ARG A 131 29.68 -35.18 -6.10
N GLU A 132 28.80 -35.38 -7.08
CA GLU A 132 29.02 -36.37 -8.13
C GLU A 132 30.19 -35.99 -9.05
N ALA A 133 30.32 -34.70 -9.40
CA ALA A 133 31.47 -34.20 -10.14
C ALA A 133 32.78 -34.46 -9.37
N LEU A 134 32.83 -34.12 -8.08
CA LEU A 134 33.99 -34.38 -7.22
C LEU A 134 34.33 -35.88 -7.15
N LYS A 135 33.32 -36.74 -7.05
CA LYS A 135 33.50 -38.20 -7.05
C LYS A 135 34.07 -38.69 -8.38
N SER A 136 33.62 -38.14 -9.50
CA SER A 136 34.14 -38.47 -10.83
C SER A 136 35.59 -38.03 -11.00
N GLU A 137 35.93 -36.82 -10.54
CA GLU A 137 37.30 -36.31 -10.55
C GLU A 137 38.21 -37.15 -9.66
N LYS A 138 37.80 -37.48 -8.43
CA LYS A 138 38.56 -38.38 -7.54
C LYS A 138 38.84 -39.76 -8.16
N LYS A 139 37.92 -40.29 -8.97
CA LYS A 139 38.16 -41.54 -9.71
C LYS A 139 39.21 -41.35 -10.79
N ARG A 140 39.11 -40.26 -11.58
CA ARG A 140 40.09 -39.93 -12.63
C ARG A 140 41.49 -39.70 -12.06
N THR A 141 41.61 -38.98 -10.95
CA THR A 141 42.90 -38.78 -10.27
C THR A 141 43.49 -40.11 -9.84
N GLY A 142 42.70 -40.98 -9.19
CA GLY A 142 43.16 -42.32 -8.80
C GLY A 142 43.54 -43.22 -9.99
N GLU A 143 42.91 -43.07 -11.15
CA GLU A 143 43.32 -43.75 -12.39
C GLU A 143 44.64 -43.20 -12.96
N LEU A 144 44.84 -41.88 -12.88
CA LEU A 144 46.09 -41.23 -13.28
C LEU A 144 47.25 -41.61 -12.35
N ASP A 145 47.03 -41.64 -11.03
CA ASP A 145 48.03 -42.06 -10.04
C ASP A 145 48.52 -43.50 -10.34
N LYS A 146 47.59 -44.43 -10.60
CA LYS A 146 47.93 -45.79 -11.03
C LYS A 146 48.72 -45.85 -12.34
N LYS A 147 48.47 -44.93 -13.28
CA LYS A 147 49.26 -44.85 -14.51
C LYS A 147 50.66 -44.32 -14.23
N VAL A 148 50.79 -43.31 -13.37
CA VAL A 148 52.09 -42.78 -12.93
C VAL A 148 52.91 -43.86 -12.24
N GLU A 149 52.32 -44.60 -11.30
CA GLU A 149 52.98 -45.74 -10.64
C GLU A 149 53.48 -46.80 -11.65
N ARG A 150 52.65 -47.17 -12.64
CA ARG A 150 53.08 -48.11 -13.71
C ARG A 150 54.22 -47.54 -14.54
N LEU A 151 54.16 -46.26 -14.91
CA LEU A 151 55.22 -45.62 -15.69
C LEU A 151 56.53 -45.56 -14.90
N LEU A 152 56.47 -45.22 -13.62
CA LEU A 152 57.62 -45.25 -12.71
C LEU A 152 58.22 -46.65 -12.60
N ALA A 153 57.39 -47.70 -12.47
CA ALA A 153 57.88 -49.08 -12.48
C ALA A 153 58.56 -49.44 -13.82
N THR A 154 57.97 -49.08 -14.96
CA THR A 154 58.60 -49.33 -16.26
C THR A 154 59.89 -48.54 -16.49
N LEU A 155 60.01 -47.35 -15.90
CA LEU A 155 61.24 -46.57 -15.92
C LEU A 155 62.31 -47.26 -15.07
N ALA A 156 61.98 -47.70 -13.85
CA ALA A 156 62.89 -48.46 -12.99
C ALA A 156 63.40 -49.75 -13.68
N ASP A 157 62.51 -50.51 -14.33
CA ASP A 157 62.90 -51.71 -15.10
C ASP A 157 63.84 -51.38 -16.27
N ARG A 158 63.68 -50.20 -16.89
CA ARG A 158 64.54 -49.74 -17.97
C ARG A 158 65.87 -49.21 -17.47
N GLU A 159 65.88 -48.48 -16.37
CA GLU A 159 67.10 -48.05 -15.68
C GLU A 159 67.92 -49.27 -15.27
N GLU A 160 67.30 -50.32 -14.70
CA GLU A 160 68.03 -51.55 -14.37
C GLU A 160 68.60 -52.25 -15.62
N LYS A 161 67.86 -52.27 -16.74
CA LYS A 161 68.37 -52.80 -18.01
C LYS A 161 69.51 -51.95 -18.57
N LEU A 162 69.42 -50.62 -18.47
CA LEU A 162 70.49 -49.70 -18.87
C LEU A 162 71.72 -49.92 -18.00
N ASP A 163 71.58 -50.00 -16.68
CA ASP A 163 72.67 -50.31 -15.75
C ASP A 163 73.36 -51.63 -16.11
N ARG A 164 72.59 -52.67 -16.45
CA ARG A 164 73.15 -53.95 -16.91
C ARG A 164 73.92 -53.79 -18.23
N ARG A 165 73.34 -53.09 -19.21
CA ARG A 165 73.98 -52.78 -20.51
C ARG A 165 75.24 -51.93 -20.33
N GLU A 166 75.23 -50.97 -19.41
CA GLU A 166 76.38 -50.14 -19.09
C GLU A 166 77.48 -50.96 -18.44
N LYS A 167 77.15 -51.87 -17.53
CA LYS A 167 78.11 -52.84 -16.96
C LYS A 167 78.67 -53.77 -18.03
N GLU A 168 77.85 -54.25 -18.97
CA GLU A 168 78.30 -55.05 -20.11
C GLU A 168 79.18 -54.25 -21.07
N LEU A 169 78.81 -53.02 -21.41
CA LEU A 169 79.61 -52.11 -22.24
C LEU A 169 80.92 -51.74 -21.56
N ALA A 170 80.93 -51.55 -20.25
CA ALA A 170 82.15 -51.32 -19.49
C ALA A 170 83.09 -52.53 -19.57
N ARG A 171 82.56 -53.76 -19.41
CA ARG A 171 83.32 -55.01 -19.61
C ARG A 171 83.79 -55.18 -21.06
N LEU A 172 82.96 -54.87 -22.04
CA LEU A 172 83.32 -54.93 -23.46
C LEU A 172 84.34 -53.85 -23.83
N ARG A 173 84.29 -52.66 -23.24
CA ARG A 173 85.31 -51.61 -23.40
C ARG A 173 86.62 -51.98 -22.70
N GLU A 174 86.57 -52.68 -21.58
CA GLU A 174 87.76 -53.27 -20.95
C GLU A 174 88.36 -54.36 -21.86
N ARG A 175 87.52 -55.22 -22.43
CA ARG A 175 87.92 -56.25 -23.40
C ARG A 175 88.46 -55.65 -24.71
N ALA A 176 87.82 -54.61 -25.23
CA ALA A 176 88.24 -53.85 -26.41
C ALA A 176 89.41 -52.89 -26.11
N LYS A 177 89.67 -52.52 -24.85
CA LYS A 177 90.94 -51.90 -24.46
C LYS A 177 92.11 -52.89 -24.57
N GLY A 178 91.84 -54.19 -24.67
CA GLY A 178 92.80 -55.22 -25.08
C GLY A 178 92.92 -55.42 -26.61
N GLU A 179 92.05 -54.81 -27.42
CA GLU A 179 92.03 -54.92 -28.89
C GLU A 179 91.65 -53.56 -29.51
N THR A 180 92.64 -52.70 -29.75
CA THR A 180 92.43 -51.41 -30.42
C THR A 180 92.03 -51.58 -31.89
N THR A 181 90.94 -50.94 -32.35
CA THR A 181 90.93 -49.85 -33.39
C THR A 181 89.53 -49.43 -33.88
N ALA A 182 89.25 -48.11 -33.75
CA ALA A 182 88.54 -47.19 -34.67
C ALA A 182 87.03 -47.34 -35.06
N PRO A 183 86.36 -46.22 -35.45
CA PRO A 183 84.90 -46.02 -35.39
C PRO A 183 84.20 -45.89 -36.76
N ALA A 184 82.84 -45.95 -36.80
CA ALA A 184 81.92 -45.06 -37.57
C ALA A 184 80.50 -45.69 -37.73
N PRO A 185 79.45 -44.87 -38.01
CA PRO A 185 78.04 -45.17 -37.70
C PRO A 185 77.20 -45.58 -38.92
N VAL A 186 75.86 -45.56 -38.73
CA VAL A 186 74.75 -45.51 -39.71
C VAL A 186 73.88 -46.78 -39.74
N ALA A 187 72.67 -46.67 -39.16
CA ALA A 187 71.46 -47.34 -39.63
C ALA A 187 70.21 -46.77 -38.92
N LEU A 188 69.78 -45.57 -39.31
CA LEU A 188 68.40 -45.12 -39.15
C LEU A 188 67.61 -45.68 -40.33
N THR A 189 66.94 -46.82 -40.17
CA THR A 189 65.84 -47.27 -41.04
C THR A 189 65.06 -48.40 -40.35
N ALA A 190 64.27 -48.06 -39.33
CA ALA A 190 63.17 -48.93 -38.91
C ALA A 190 61.94 -48.56 -39.75
N GLY A 191 61.69 -49.36 -40.78
CA GLY A 191 60.54 -49.23 -41.67
C GLY A 191 59.24 -49.25 -40.89
N VAL A 192 58.57 -48.09 -40.84
CA VAL A 192 57.14 -48.05 -40.60
C VAL A 192 56.51 -48.50 -41.92
N SER A 193 55.89 -49.67 -41.92
CA SER A 193 55.14 -50.17 -43.08
C SER A 193 54.13 -49.10 -43.50
N GLY A 194 54.00 -48.82 -44.80
CA GLY A 194 53.02 -47.82 -45.31
C GLY A 194 51.61 -48.03 -44.75
N ASN A 195 51.25 -49.28 -44.44
CA ASN A 195 49.98 -49.64 -43.81
C ASN A 195 49.79 -49.09 -42.36
N ASP A 196 50.86 -48.87 -41.60
CA ASP A 196 50.82 -48.25 -40.27
C ASP A 196 50.75 -46.72 -40.37
N ILE A 197 51.34 -46.15 -41.40
CA ILE A 197 51.23 -44.71 -41.73
C ILE A 197 49.80 -44.41 -42.19
N ASP A 198 49.23 -45.22 -43.08
CA ASP A 198 47.87 -45.06 -43.58
C ASP A 198 46.82 -45.23 -42.46
N LYS A 199 47.03 -46.17 -41.54
CA LYS A 199 46.20 -46.32 -40.34
C LYS A 199 46.33 -45.14 -39.38
N ALA A 200 47.51 -44.55 -39.24
CA ALA A 200 47.72 -43.36 -38.42
C ALA A 200 47.05 -42.14 -39.05
N ILE A 201 47.15 -41.97 -40.37
CA ILE A 201 46.49 -40.91 -41.12
C ILE A 201 44.96 -41.03 -41.00
N ALA A 202 44.38 -42.21 -41.23
CA ALA A 202 42.94 -42.42 -41.08
C ALA A 202 42.42 -42.16 -39.65
N ARG A 203 43.24 -42.45 -38.62
CA ARG A 203 42.90 -42.10 -37.23
C ARG A 203 42.95 -40.59 -36.99
N LEU A 204 43.97 -39.92 -37.50
CA LEU A 204 44.12 -38.47 -37.38
C LEU A 204 42.99 -37.73 -38.12
N ASP A 205 42.58 -38.22 -39.29
CA ASP A 205 41.45 -37.65 -40.03
C ASP A 205 40.12 -37.84 -39.28
N GLY A 206 39.89 -39.02 -38.70
CA GLY A 206 38.70 -39.25 -37.86
C GLY A 206 38.70 -38.44 -36.57
N GLU A 207 39.85 -38.21 -35.95
CA GLU A 207 40.00 -37.32 -34.80
C GLU A 207 39.80 -35.86 -35.19
N ARG A 208 40.31 -35.44 -36.35
CA ARG A 208 40.12 -34.10 -36.91
C ARG A 208 38.66 -33.83 -37.20
N GLU A 209 37.94 -34.75 -37.84
CA GLU A 209 36.51 -34.60 -38.13
C GLU A 209 35.67 -34.51 -36.84
N ARG A 210 36.01 -35.30 -35.82
CA ARG A 210 35.38 -35.20 -34.49
C ARG A 210 35.67 -33.87 -33.80
N LEU A 211 36.89 -33.34 -33.91
CA LEU A 211 37.26 -32.04 -33.36
C LEU A 211 36.57 -30.90 -34.11
N GLU A 212 36.46 -30.97 -35.44
CA GLU A 212 35.72 -30.01 -36.26
C GLU A 212 34.22 -30.02 -35.94
N ALA A 213 33.61 -31.20 -35.77
CA ALA A 213 32.23 -31.34 -35.31
C ALA A 213 32.03 -30.75 -33.90
N ARG A 214 32.98 -30.94 -32.99
CA ARG A 214 32.92 -30.37 -31.64
C ARG A 214 33.10 -28.85 -31.64
N LEU A 215 33.99 -28.31 -32.48
CA LEU A 215 34.19 -26.87 -32.64
C LEU A 215 32.95 -26.20 -33.22
N THR A 216 32.30 -26.81 -34.21
CA THR A 216 31.06 -26.26 -34.78
C THR A 216 29.90 -26.30 -33.79
N ALA A 217 29.79 -27.36 -32.98
CA ALA A 217 28.81 -27.43 -31.89
C ALA A 217 29.07 -26.34 -30.83
N LEU A 218 30.31 -26.21 -30.36
CA LEU A 218 30.70 -25.18 -29.38
C LEU A 218 30.57 -23.76 -29.92
N ALA A 219 30.76 -23.54 -31.23
CA ALA A 219 30.55 -22.25 -31.86
C ALA A 219 29.06 -21.88 -31.91
N ARG A 220 28.18 -22.84 -32.20
CA ARG A 220 26.72 -22.65 -32.15
C ARG A 220 26.25 -22.38 -30.73
N GLU A 221 26.77 -23.11 -29.75
CA GLU A 221 26.47 -22.90 -28.34
C GLU A 221 26.98 -21.54 -27.86
N ASN A 222 28.20 -21.14 -28.22
CA ASN A 222 28.70 -19.80 -27.93
C ASN A 222 27.84 -18.69 -28.55
N LYS A 223 27.37 -18.88 -29.80
CA LYS A 223 26.47 -17.92 -30.44
C LYS A 223 25.15 -17.81 -29.67
N ARG A 224 24.60 -18.94 -29.22
CA ARG A 224 23.37 -18.99 -28.41
C ARG A 224 23.55 -18.37 -27.03
N LEU A 225 24.64 -18.70 -26.34
CA LEU A 225 24.96 -18.10 -25.04
C LEU A 225 25.18 -16.59 -25.14
N LYS A 226 25.79 -16.10 -26.23
CA LYS A 226 25.92 -14.66 -26.49
C LYS A 226 24.57 -13.99 -26.70
N THR A 227 23.64 -14.61 -27.44
CA THR A 227 22.30 -14.04 -27.62
C THR A 227 21.50 -14.06 -26.32
N ASP A 228 21.62 -15.13 -25.53
CA ASP A 228 20.93 -15.27 -24.25
C ASP A 228 21.47 -14.27 -23.21
N LEU A 229 22.79 -14.03 -23.20
CA LEU A 229 23.42 -12.99 -22.38
C LEU A 229 22.96 -11.59 -22.78
N ALA A 230 22.92 -11.27 -24.08
CA ALA A 230 22.43 -9.97 -24.55
C ALA A 230 20.95 -9.76 -24.19
N ALA A 231 20.11 -10.80 -24.29
CA ALA A 231 18.72 -10.76 -23.85
C ALA A 231 18.61 -10.52 -22.34
N HIS A 232 19.43 -11.21 -21.54
CA HIS A 232 19.44 -11.08 -20.09
C HIS A 232 19.97 -9.70 -19.62
N GLU A 233 20.95 -9.13 -20.31
CA GLU A 233 21.43 -7.77 -20.05
C GLU A 233 20.35 -6.72 -20.37
N THR A 234 19.61 -6.90 -21.46
CA THR A 234 18.51 -6.02 -21.86
C THR A 234 17.34 -6.10 -20.87
N SER A 235 16.97 -7.30 -20.42
CA SER A 235 15.93 -7.45 -19.38
C SER A 235 16.38 -6.89 -18.03
N ARG A 236 17.66 -7.03 -17.68
CA ARG A 236 18.23 -6.50 -16.42
C ARG A 236 18.35 -4.98 -16.44
N SER A 237 18.67 -4.37 -17.57
CA SER A 237 18.73 -2.91 -17.71
C SER A 237 17.33 -2.29 -17.64
N GLY A 238 16.33 -2.90 -18.30
CA GLY A 238 14.91 -2.54 -18.18
C GLY A 238 14.44 -2.57 -16.73
N ALA A 239 14.63 -3.70 -16.03
CA ALA A 239 14.25 -3.84 -14.63
C ALA A 239 14.95 -2.82 -13.69
N ARG A 240 16.21 -2.46 -13.96
CA ARG A 240 16.91 -1.40 -13.20
C ARG A 240 16.37 -0.01 -13.49
N SER A 241 15.95 0.26 -14.73
CA SER A 241 15.31 1.52 -15.12
C SER A 241 13.96 1.67 -14.43
N ASP A 242 13.13 0.63 -14.45
CA ASP A 242 11.82 0.63 -13.81
C ASP A 242 11.93 0.80 -12.30
N ALA A 243 12.89 0.12 -11.66
CA ALA A 243 13.15 0.28 -10.23
C ALA A 243 13.62 1.69 -9.87
N ARG A 244 14.42 2.34 -10.74
CA ARG A 244 14.84 3.74 -10.55
C ARG A 244 13.68 4.71 -10.73
N GLY A 245 12.83 4.49 -11.73
CA GLY A 245 11.62 5.28 -11.96
C GLY A 245 10.62 5.19 -10.81
N ALA A 246 10.33 3.97 -10.33
CA ALA A 246 9.48 3.74 -9.18
C ALA A 246 10.04 4.38 -7.89
N SER A 247 11.36 4.32 -7.70
CA SER A 247 12.03 4.96 -6.56
C SER A 247 12.05 6.50 -6.66
N ALA A 248 12.06 7.07 -7.86
CA ALA A 248 11.90 8.50 -8.07
C ALA A 248 10.47 8.95 -7.79
N ALA A 249 9.47 8.25 -8.35
CA ALA A 249 8.06 8.53 -8.12
C ALA A 249 7.66 8.45 -6.64
N LEU A 250 8.18 7.46 -5.91
CA LEU A 250 7.97 7.35 -4.47
C LEU A 250 8.57 8.54 -3.71
N ARG A 251 9.79 8.98 -4.09
CA ARG A 251 10.42 10.15 -3.49
C ARG A 251 9.61 11.41 -3.73
N ASP A 252 9.03 11.58 -4.92
CA ASP A 252 8.17 12.73 -5.22
C ASP A 252 6.87 12.70 -4.41
N GLN A 253 6.21 11.54 -4.29
CA GLN A 253 5.03 11.38 -3.44
C GLN A 253 5.32 11.65 -1.96
N MET A 254 6.45 11.15 -1.44
CA MET A 254 6.87 11.43 -0.06
C MET A 254 7.12 12.92 0.16
N ASN A 255 7.74 13.60 -0.81
CA ASN A 255 8.00 15.03 -0.72
C ASN A 255 6.72 15.87 -0.80
N GLU A 256 5.73 15.43 -1.58
CA GLU A 256 4.41 16.09 -1.68
C GLU A 256 3.62 15.93 -0.37
N LEU A 257 3.55 14.71 0.16
CA LEU A 257 2.88 14.43 1.44
C LEU A 257 3.55 15.21 2.59
N ALA A 258 4.88 15.28 2.62
CA ALA A 258 5.60 16.06 3.61
C ALA A 258 5.24 17.56 3.53
N ALA A 259 5.06 18.11 2.32
CA ALA A 259 4.66 19.49 2.15
C ALA A 259 3.24 19.76 2.66
N GLU A 260 2.32 18.82 2.41
CA GLU A 260 0.93 18.90 2.89
C GLU A 260 0.86 18.81 4.43
N VAL A 261 1.59 17.87 5.03
CA VAL A 261 1.68 17.74 6.49
C VAL A 261 2.24 19.02 7.12
N VAL A 262 3.33 19.57 6.56
CA VAL A 262 3.92 20.83 7.05
C VAL A 262 2.94 22.01 6.90
N SER A 263 2.15 22.05 5.83
CA SER A 263 1.11 23.07 5.63
C SER A 263 -0.01 22.94 6.66
N LEU A 264 -0.46 21.72 6.95
CA LEU A 264 -1.50 21.44 7.93
C LEU A 264 -1.03 21.77 9.35
N THR A 265 0.19 21.37 9.72
CA THR A 265 0.77 21.70 11.03
C THR A 265 0.97 23.20 11.19
N MET A 266 1.36 23.91 10.14
CA MET A 266 1.46 25.37 10.17
C MET A 266 0.10 26.04 10.40
N LYS A 267 -0.99 25.50 9.83
CA LYS A 267 -2.36 25.99 10.08
C LYS A 267 -2.80 25.74 11.53
N LEU A 268 -2.41 24.61 12.11
CA LEU A 268 -2.74 24.24 13.49
C LEU A 268 -1.95 25.06 14.53
N ASP A 269 -0.66 25.30 14.30
CA ASP A 269 0.21 26.06 15.23
C ASP A 269 0.01 27.58 15.14
N GLY A 270 -0.67 28.08 14.10
CA GLY A 270 -0.96 29.51 13.92
C GLY A 270 0.22 30.34 13.36
N PRO A 271 0.01 31.67 13.22
CA PRO A 271 0.93 32.56 12.49
C PRO A 271 2.30 32.76 13.15
N ASP A 272 2.43 32.49 14.46
CA ASP A 272 3.68 32.63 15.22
C ASP A 272 4.53 31.36 15.26
N SER A 273 4.12 30.30 14.55
CA SER A 273 4.78 29.00 14.57
C SER A 273 6.24 29.05 14.08
N PRO A 274 7.13 28.19 14.62
CA PRO A 274 8.52 28.08 14.15
C PRO A 274 8.61 27.74 12.65
N ILE A 275 7.62 27.01 12.13
CA ILE A 275 7.51 26.61 10.72
C ILE A 275 7.22 27.82 9.84
N ALA A 276 6.29 28.69 10.23
CA ALA A 276 6.01 29.93 9.51
C ALA A 276 7.24 30.85 9.46
N LYS A 277 7.99 30.95 10.58
CA LYS A 277 9.25 31.72 10.64
C LYS A 277 10.35 31.13 9.76
N ALA A 278 10.43 29.80 9.68
CA ALA A 278 11.39 29.09 8.82
C ALA A 278 11.06 29.24 7.33
N LEU A 279 9.78 29.29 6.96
CA LEU A 279 9.33 29.50 5.57
C LEU A 279 9.43 30.97 5.11
N ALA A 280 9.30 31.92 6.05
CA ALA A 280 9.51 33.35 5.81
C ALA A 280 10.99 33.72 5.67
N SER A 281 11.90 32.85 6.13
CA SER A 281 13.34 33.03 5.93
C SER A 281 13.71 32.77 4.47
N PRO A 282 14.52 33.63 3.81
CA PRO A 282 14.95 33.39 2.44
C PRO A 282 15.75 32.09 2.34
N PRO A 283 15.76 31.41 1.18
CA PRO A 283 16.39 30.11 1.03
C PRO A 283 17.86 30.19 1.45
N ARG A 284 18.29 29.31 2.36
CA ARG A 284 19.73 29.08 2.55
C ARG A 284 20.24 28.46 1.25
N GLU A 285 20.96 29.25 0.46
CA GLU A 285 21.72 28.78 -0.69
C GLU A 285 22.72 27.71 -0.22
N GLY A 286 22.37 26.45 -0.46
CA GLY A 286 23.03 25.31 0.14
C GLY A 286 23.07 24.13 -0.82
N ARG A 287 23.94 24.27 -1.84
CA ARG A 287 24.60 23.23 -2.64
C ARG A 287 23.70 22.36 -3.55
N PRO A 288 23.97 22.30 -4.87
CA PRO A 288 23.23 21.43 -5.78
C PRO A 288 23.51 19.97 -5.40
N ALA A 289 22.51 19.30 -4.84
CA ALA A 289 22.50 17.86 -4.75
C ALA A 289 22.16 17.35 -6.15
N ASN A 290 23.17 16.75 -6.80
CA ASN A 290 23.10 16.04 -8.07
C ASN A 290 21.69 15.54 -8.47
N GLY A 291 21.16 16.10 -9.55
CA GLY A 291 19.95 15.61 -10.21
C GLY A 291 18.96 16.73 -10.50
N GLU A 292 18.72 16.98 -11.79
CA GLU A 292 17.74 17.92 -12.32
C GLU A 292 16.41 17.93 -11.54
N GLY A 293 15.94 19.13 -11.22
CA GLY A 293 14.51 19.40 -11.05
C GLY A 293 13.87 19.10 -9.70
N VAL A 294 14.59 18.61 -8.68
CA VAL A 294 13.96 18.35 -7.37
C VAL A 294 13.69 19.67 -6.64
N THR A 295 12.47 20.20 -6.80
CA THR A 295 11.95 21.35 -6.07
C THR A 295 12.12 21.17 -4.57
N SER A 296 12.59 22.20 -3.86
CA SER A 296 12.80 22.09 -2.41
C SER A 296 11.46 21.88 -1.69
N LEU A 297 11.49 21.21 -0.53
CA LEU A 297 10.31 21.06 0.33
C LEU A 297 9.70 22.43 0.68
N ALA A 298 10.55 23.43 0.94
CA ALA A 298 10.11 24.80 1.21
C ALA A 298 9.44 25.48 0.00
N ASP A 299 9.86 25.14 -1.22
CA ASP A 299 9.24 25.66 -2.45
C ASP A 299 7.87 25.02 -2.69
N ARG A 300 7.75 23.71 -2.43
CA ARG A 300 6.47 22.98 -2.49
C ARG A 300 5.47 23.49 -1.45
N VAL A 301 5.89 23.73 -0.20
CA VAL A 301 5.02 24.30 0.83
C VAL A 301 4.56 25.72 0.45
N ARG A 302 5.43 26.56 -0.12
CA ARG A 302 5.06 27.89 -0.62
C ARG A 302 4.09 27.82 -1.82
N ALA A 303 4.30 26.87 -2.74
CA ALA A 303 3.39 26.64 -3.87
C ALA A 303 2.00 26.16 -3.39
N LEU A 304 1.96 25.23 -2.43
CA LEU A 304 0.74 24.76 -1.77
C LEU A 304 0.00 25.90 -1.07
N GLN A 305 0.70 26.75 -0.32
CA GLN A 305 0.12 27.95 0.29
C GLN A 305 -0.45 28.91 -0.75
N LYS A 306 0.26 29.14 -1.86
CA LYS A 306 -0.21 30.01 -2.94
C LYS A 306 -1.44 29.45 -3.67
N ALA A 307 -1.54 28.12 -3.79
CA ALA A 307 -2.71 27.45 -4.35
C ALA A 307 -3.93 27.46 -3.40
N HIS A 308 -3.69 27.46 -2.08
CA HIS A 308 -4.74 27.47 -1.06
C HIS A 308 -5.10 28.86 -0.53
N SER A 309 -4.29 29.89 -0.82
CA SER A 309 -4.65 31.28 -0.61
C SER A 309 -5.63 31.69 -1.72
N PRO A 310 -6.92 31.93 -1.42
CA PRO A 310 -7.85 32.42 -2.42
C PRO A 310 -7.33 33.76 -2.93
N ASN A 311 -7.30 33.93 -4.26
CA ASN A 311 -7.10 35.20 -4.93
C ASN A 311 -7.84 36.32 -4.17
N GLY A 312 -7.08 37.20 -3.53
CA GLY A 312 -7.60 38.46 -3.00
C GLY A 312 -8.15 39.29 -4.16
N LYS A 313 -9.47 39.39 -4.22
CA LYS A 313 -10.11 40.66 -4.54
C LYS A 313 -10.21 41.48 -3.27
#